data_AF-J0UX81-F1
#
_entry.id   AF-J0UX81-F1
#
_cell.length_a   1.000
_cell.length_b   1.000
_cell.length_c   1.000
_cell.angle_alpha   90.00
_cell.angle_beta   90.00
_cell.angle_gamma   90.00
#
_symmetry.space_group_name_H-M   'P 1'
#
loop_
_entity.id
_entity.type
_entity.pdbx_description
1 polymer ?
#
loop_
_entity_poly.entity_id
_entity_poly.type
_entity_poly.pdbx_seq_one_letter_code
_entity_poly.pdbx_strand_id
1 'polypeptide(L)'
;MKITKTVKLKITSHSKIFNETLKIYNKALLFMIDVISKEWKNLENLSSKERVNFVEKMTHETRQNPYPKYDFDFHFYKFPSYFRRATISEAIGNVSSHFSRLKNWEKKKEAKLSKGKKFYEKPPNLPEEISSFPVFYRKEMFQKVSDGVAKIKIFYKKEWRWIEINYKT
;
A
#
# COMPACT_ATOMS: atom_id res chain seq x y z
N MET A 1 -28.03 -0.57 -14.95
CA MET A 1 -26.95 -0.80 -13.97
C MET A 1 -26.28 -2.15 -14.28
N LYS A 2 -24.96 -2.21 -14.49
CA LYS A 2 -24.28 -3.51 -14.68
C LYS A 2 -24.16 -4.21 -13.33
N ILE A 3 -24.82 -5.36 -13.18
CA ILE A 3 -24.70 -6.20 -11.97
C ILE A 3 -23.27 -6.75 -11.94
N THR A 4 -22.56 -6.50 -10.84
CA THR A 4 -21.21 -7.00 -10.61
C THR A 4 -21.24 -7.96 -9.42
N LYS A 5 -20.69 -9.17 -9.59
CA LYS A 5 -20.61 -10.19 -8.53
C LYS A 5 -19.15 -10.43 -8.16
N THR A 6 -18.86 -10.39 -6.86
CA THR A 6 -17.56 -10.82 -6.31
C THR A 6 -17.60 -12.33 -6.07
N VAL A 7 -16.56 -13.03 -6.51
CA VAL A 7 -16.40 -14.48 -6.31
C VAL A 7 -15.04 -14.78 -5.70
N LYS A 8 -15.00 -15.74 -4.77
CA LYS A 8 -13.78 -16.21 -4.12
C LYS A 8 -13.38 -17.54 -4.75
N LEU A 9 -12.33 -17.51 -5.54
CA LEU A 9 -11.81 -18.70 -6.24
C LEU A 9 -10.46 -19.08 -5.65
N LYS A 10 -10.31 -20.35 -5.26
CA LYS A 10 -9.06 -20.85 -4.67
C LYS A 10 -8.06 -21.11 -5.78
N ILE A 11 -6.88 -20.52 -5.71
CA ILE A 11 -5.74 -20.89 -6.55
C ILE A 11 -5.30 -22.31 -6.13
N THR A 12 -5.28 -23.23 -7.09
CA THR A 12 -4.94 -24.65 -6.89
C THR A 12 -3.50 -24.96 -7.31
N SER A 13 -2.89 -24.11 -8.15
CA SER A 13 -1.47 -24.18 -8.50
C SER A 13 -0.59 -23.37 -7.54
N HIS A 14 0.69 -23.73 -7.43
CA HIS A 14 1.74 -22.93 -6.78
C HIS A 14 1.42 -22.36 -5.37
N SER A 15 1.67 -23.15 -4.33
CA SER A 15 1.34 -22.79 -2.93
C SER A 15 2.12 -21.60 -2.33
N LYS A 16 3.32 -21.29 -2.84
CA LYS A 16 4.25 -20.28 -2.28
C LYS A 16 4.60 -19.14 -3.25
N ILE A 17 3.88 -19.05 -4.37
CA ILE A 17 4.20 -18.16 -5.49
C ILE A 17 4.19 -16.67 -5.12
N PHE A 18 3.39 -16.30 -4.12
CA PHE A 18 3.26 -14.91 -3.70
C PHE A 18 4.32 -14.47 -2.69
N ASN A 19 5.09 -15.37 -2.08
CA ASN A 19 5.93 -15.04 -0.92
C ASN A 19 6.93 -13.91 -1.21
N GLU A 20 7.63 -13.98 -2.35
CA GLU A 20 8.58 -12.92 -2.75
C GLU A 20 7.86 -11.62 -3.10
N THR A 21 6.69 -11.72 -3.75
CA THR A 21 5.84 -10.56 -4.09
C THR A 21 5.33 -9.86 -2.84
N LEU A 22 4.87 -10.61 -1.83
CA LEU A 22 4.40 -10.07 -0.57
C LEU A 22 5.54 -9.40 0.19
N LYS A 23 6.75 -9.99 0.19
CA LYS A 23 7.91 -9.38 0.82
C LYS A 23 8.26 -8.02 0.20
N ILE A 24 8.37 -7.94 -1.13
CA ILE A 24 8.70 -6.67 -1.79
C ILE A 24 7.57 -5.64 -1.70
N TYR A 25 6.30 -6.09 -1.79
CA TYR A 25 5.14 -5.20 -1.64
C TYR A 25 5.06 -4.58 -0.24
N ASN A 26 5.23 -5.38 0.82
CA ASN A 26 5.16 -4.87 2.19
C ASN A 26 6.35 -3.95 2.51
N LYS A 27 7.54 -4.19 1.96
CA LYS A 27 8.66 -3.24 2.04
C LYS A 27 8.34 -1.91 1.34
N ALA A 28 7.75 -1.96 0.14
CA ALA A 28 7.32 -0.77 -0.58
C ALA A 28 6.22 -0.02 0.19
N LEU A 29 5.29 -0.73 0.82
CA LEU A 29 4.25 -0.15 1.65
C LEU A 29 4.81 0.56 2.88
N LEU A 30 5.75 -0.07 3.61
CA LEU A 30 6.43 0.58 4.74
C LEU A 30 7.21 1.83 4.32
N PHE A 31 7.90 1.78 3.18
CA PHE A 31 8.55 2.95 2.61
C PHE A 31 7.54 4.09 2.37
N MET A 32 6.39 3.78 1.76
CA MET A 32 5.36 4.79 1.53
C MET A 32 4.78 5.34 2.84
N ILE A 33 4.60 4.50 3.86
CA ILE A 33 4.15 4.94 5.20
C ILE A 33 5.15 5.94 5.80
N ASP A 34 6.44 5.63 5.76
CA ASP A 34 7.51 6.51 6.24
C ASP A 34 7.50 7.86 5.51
N VAL A 35 7.52 7.85 4.18
CA VAL A 35 7.46 9.08 3.34
C VAL A 35 6.22 9.91 3.67
N ILE A 36 5.04 9.30 3.68
CA ILE A 36 3.77 10.01 3.91
C ILE A 36 3.70 10.56 5.33
N SER A 37 4.25 9.86 6.32
CA SER A 37 4.30 10.35 7.70
C SER A 37 5.17 11.61 7.85
N LYS A 38 6.33 11.65 7.18
CA LYS A 38 7.24 12.81 7.14
C LYS A 38 6.60 14.01 6.43
N GLU A 39 5.79 13.75 5.41
CA GLU A 39 5.14 14.75 4.57
C GLU A 39 3.68 15.04 4.97
N TRP A 40 3.20 14.53 6.11
CA TRP A 40 1.77 14.54 6.44
C TRP A 40 1.15 15.94 6.44
N LYS A 41 1.86 16.96 6.94
CA LYS A 41 1.40 18.35 6.94
C LYS A 41 1.12 18.91 5.54
N ASN A 42 1.84 18.43 4.52
CA ASN A 42 1.63 18.81 3.13
C ASN A 42 0.47 18.05 2.47
N LEU A 43 0.01 16.95 3.08
CA LEU A 43 -1.00 16.03 2.55
C LEU A 43 -2.36 16.17 3.24
N GLU A 44 -2.40 16.59 4.50
CA GLU A 44 -3.59 16.45 5.36
C GLU A 44 -4.83 17.19 4.83
N ASN A 45 -4.64 18.30 4.11
CA ASN A 45 -5.72 19.11 3.55
C ASN A 45 -6.02 18.82 2.07
N LEU A 46 -5.29 17.91 1.44
CA LEU A 46 -5.48 17.54 0.04
C LEU A 46 -6.60 16.50 -0.12
N SER A 47 -7.25 16.50 -1.29
CA SER A 47 -8.19 15.44 -1.68
C SER A 47 -7.47 14.10 -1.91
N SER A 48 -8.21 12.99 -1.92
CA SER A 48 -7.63 11.65 -2.12
C SER A 48 -6.79 11.54 -3.40
N LYS A 49 -7.24 12.16 -4.50
CA LYS A 49 -6.51 12.15 -5.78
C LYS A 49 -5.22 12.98 -5.69
N GLU A 50 -5.30 14.15 -5.08
CA GLU A 50 -4.15 15.04 -4.92
C GLU A 50 -3.08 14.42 -4.02
N ARG A 51 -3.47 13.73 -2.93
CA ARG A 51 -2.53 13.00 -2.08
C ARG A 51 -1.76 11.94 -2.85
N VAL A 52 -2.46 11.12 -3.64
CA VAL A 52 -1.79 10.07 -4.44
C VAL A 52 -0.83 10.68 -5.44
N ASN A 53 -1.25 11.72 -6.16
CA ASN A 53 -0.40 12.40 -7.14
C ASN A 53 0.81 13.08 -6.50
N PHE A 54 0.64 13.71 -5.34
CA PHE A 54 1.71 14.32 -4.57
C PHE A 54 2.75 13.28 -4.19
N VAL A 55 2.33 12.17 -3.56
CA VAL A 55 3.26 11.11 -3.15
C VAL A 55 3.93 10.46 -4.36
N GLU A 56 3.20 10.20 -5.45
CA GLU A 56 3.77 9.68 -6.70
C GLU A 56 4.86 10.60 -7.25
N LYS A 57 4.64 11.93 -7.28
CA LYS A 57 5.65 12.92 -7.70
C LYS A 57 6.86 12.97 -6.74
N MET A 58 6.65 12.78 -5.45
CA MET A 58 7.73 12.84 -4.47
C MET A 58 8.62 11.60 -4.47
N THR A 59 8.13 10.49 -5.02
CA THR A 59 8.77 9.17 -4.88
C THR A 59 9.24 8.56 -6.19
N HIS A 60 8.58 8.84 -7.31
CA HIS A 60 8.81 8.15 -8.58
C HIS A 60 9.51 9.03 -9.61
N GLU A 61 10.61 8.54 -10.16
CA GLU A 61 11.34 9.17 -11.23
C GLU A 61 10.59 9.00 -12.56
N THR A 62 10.44 10.11 -13.29
CA THR A 62 9.93 10.08 -14.67
C THR A 62 10.67 11.13 -15.50
N ARG A 63 10.51 11.10 -16.82
CA ARG A 63 11.08 12.13 -17.71
C ARG A 63 10.69 13.56 -17.30
N GLN A 64 9.50 13.77 -16.75
CA GLN A 64 9.00 15.08 -16.30
C GLN A 64 9.28 15.35 -14.81
N ASN A 65 9.83 14.37 -14.10
CA ASN A 65 10.16 14.42 -12.68
C ASN A 65 11.45 13.63 -12.43
N PRO A 66 12.61 14.12 -12.90
CA PRO A 66 13.86 13.35 -12.90
C PRO A 66 14.54 13.22 -11.53
N TYR A 67 14.14 14.03 -10.55
CA TYR A 67 14.79 14.07 -9.22
C TYR A 67 13.72 14.07 -8.12
N PRO A 68 13.00 12.95 -7.90
CA PRO A 68 12.07 12.83 -6.77
C PRO A 68 12.82 13.01 -5.45
N LYS A 69 12.16 13.57 -4.43
CA LYS A 69 12.75 13.79 -3.10
C LYS A 69 13.14 12.48 -2.41
N TYR A 70 12.38 11.42 -2.65
CA TYR A 70 12.58 10.10 -2.08
C TYR A 70 12.80 9.10 -3.20
N ASP A 71 13.93 8.41 -3.21
CA ASP A 71 14.32 7.53 -4.31
C ASP A 71 13.67 6.14 -4.19
N PHE A 72 12.39 6.03 -4.57
CA PHE A 72 11.67 4.76 -4.57
C PHE A 72 12.25 3.79 -5.60
N ASP A 73 12.63 4.28 -6.78
CA ASP A 73 12.99 3.43 -7.92
C ASP A 73 14.36 2.75 -7.73
N PHE A 74 15.27 3.36 -6.96
CA PHE A 74 16.50 2.71 -6.49
C PHE A 74 16.21 1.51 -5.58
N HIS A 75 15.29 1.66 -4.63
CA HIS A 75 14.97 0.58 -3.68
C HIS A 75 14.06 -0.50 -4.28
N PHE A 76 13.21 -0.14 -5.24
CA PHE A 76 12.16 -1.00 -5.81
C PHE A 76 12.24 -1.00 -7.35
N TYR A 77 13.37 -1.47 -7.87
CA TYR A 77 13.62 -1.50 -9.31
C TYR A 77 12.48 -2.20 -10.10
N LYS A 78 12.00 -1.51 -11.15
CA LYS A 78 10.91 -1.97 -12.04
C LYS A 78 9.61 -2.33 -11.33
N PHE A 79 9.33 -1.75 -10.16
CA PHE A 79 8.09 -2.00 -9.42
C PHE A 79 6.85 -1.66 -10.27
N PRO A 80 5.83 -2.54 -10.37
CA PRO A 80 4.65 -2.28 -11.17
C PRO A 80 3.91 -1.01 -10.73
N SER A 81 3.52 -0.16 -11.69
CA SER A 81 2.83 1.11 -11.43
C SER A 81 1.53 0.94 -10.63
N TYR A 82 0.75 -0.11 -10.90
CA TYR A 82 -0.48 -0.42 -10.16
C TYR A 82 -0.21 -0.84 -8.72
N PHE A 83 0.87 -1.60 -8.46
CA PHE A 83 1.29 -1.86 -7.08
C PHE A 83 1.78 -0.59 -6.41
N ARG A 84 2.55 0.26 -7.09
CA ARG A 84 3.02 1.53 -6.53
C ARG A 84 1.83 2.38 -6.08
N ARG A 85 0.82 2.56 -6.93
CA ARG A 85 -0.41 3.29 -6.58
C ARG A 85 -1.21 2.62 -5.46
N ALA A 86 -1.29 1.29 -5.44
CA ALA A 86 -1.93 0.55 -4.35
C ALA A 86 -1.22 0.82 -3.02
N THR A 87 0.12 0.72 -2.98
CA THR A 87 0.91 1.00 -1.77
C THR A 87 0.74 2.44 -1.30
N ILE A 88 0.70 3.43 -2.20
CA ILE A 88 0.46 4.83 -1.85
C ILE A 88 -0.93 4.99 -1.22
N SER A 89 -1.96 4.46 -1.86
CA SER A 89 -3.34 4.57 -1.37
C SER A 89 -3.51 3.93 0.00
N GLU A 90 -2.92 2.75 0.20
CA GLU A 90 -2.97 2.03 1.47
C GLU A 90 -2.16 2.73 2.57
N ALA A 91 -0.98 3.25 2.25
CA ALA A 91 -0.16 4.01 3.18
C ALA A 91 -0.85 5.31 3.63
N ILE A 92 -1.53 6.03 2.72
CA ILE A 92 -2.34 7.21 3.06
C ILE A 92 -3.40 6.83 4.11
N GLY A 93 -4.09 5.71 3.92
CA GLY A 93 -5.09 5.22 4.89
C GLY A 93 -4.49 4.93 6.26
N ASN A 94 -3.35 4.24 6.30
CA ASN A 94 -2.62 3.92 7.53
C ASN A 94 -2.19 5.19 8.28
N VAL A 95 -1.55 6.13 7.60
CA VAL A 95 -1.05 7.38 8.19
C VAL A 95 -2.21 8.28 8.63
N SER A 96 -3.25 8.42 7.81
CA SER A 96 -4.44 9.19 8.18
C SER A 96 -5.13 8.64 9.42
N SER A 97 -5.21 7.31 9.55
CA SER A 97 -5.76 6.66 10.75
C SER A 97 -4.89 6.91 11.97
N HIS A 98 -3.57 6.80 11.82
CA HIS A 98 -2.62 7.06 12.89
C HIS A 98 -2.75 8.50 13.44
N PHE A 99 -2.69 9.53 12.59
CA PHE A 99 -2.80 10.92 13.05
C PHE A 99 -4.16 11.24 13.66
N SER A 100 -5.24 10.62 13.16
CA SER A 100 -6.57 10.76 13.77
C SER A 100 -6.61 10.16 15.18
N ARG A 101 -6.00 8.98 15.36
CA ARG A 101 -5.88 8.32 16.67
C ARG A 101 -5.00 9.13 17.62
N LEU A 102 -3.91 9.71 17.12
CA LEU A 102 -3.00 10.54 17.90
C LEU A 102 -3.71 11.78 18.44
N LYS A 103 -4.42 12.51 17.57
CA LYS A 103 -5.23 13.67 17.97
C LYS A 103 -6.28 13.32 19.03
N ASN A 104 -6.94 12.18 18.90
CA ASN A 104 -7.90 11.71 19.90
C ASN A 104 -7.23 11.35 21.23
N TRP A 105 -6.05 10.72 21.18
CA TRP A 105 -5.25 10.42 22.36
C TRP A 105 -4.79 11.69 23.08
N GLU A 106 -4.33 12.72 22.35
CA GLU A 106 -3.94 14.02 22.91
C GLU A 106 -5.11 14.70 23.64
N LYS A 107 -6.29 14.75 23.01
CA LYS A 107 -7.51 15.28 23.64
C LYS A 107 -7.89 14.55 24.92
N LYS A 108 -7.79 13.21 24.93
CA LYS A 108 -8.06 12.41 26.13
C LYS A 108 -7.06 12.69 27.24
N LYS A 109 -5.77 12.80 26.89
CA LYS A 109 -4.69 13.14 27.82
C LYS A 109 -4.96 14.50 28.46
N GLU A 110 -5.21 15.52 27.65
CA GLU A 110 -5.51 16.89 28.11
C GLU A 110 -6.72 16.92 29.04
N ALA A 111 -7.83 16.28 28.66
CA ALA A 111 -9.06 16.24 29.45
C ALA A 111 -8.93 15.49 30.79
N LYS A 112 -7.96 14.57 30.92
CA LYS A 112 -7.65 13.88 32.18
C LYS A 112 -6.75 14.73 33.07
N LEU A 113 -5.70 15.32 32.48
CA LEU A 113 -4.76 16.18 33.19
C LEU A 113 -5.44 17.45 33.73
N SER A 114 -6.36 18.05 32.97
CA SER A 114 -7.15 19.22 33.43
C SER A 114 -8.06 18.91 34.62
N LYS A 115 -8.39 17.64 34.86
CA LYS A 115 -9.15 17.16 36.03
C LYS A 115 -8.25 16.68 37.17
N GLY A 116 -6.94 16.95 37.10
CA GLY A 116 -5.95 16.47 38.07
C GLY A 116 -5.74 14.95 38.08
N LYS A 117 -6.20 14.24 37.04
CA LYS A 117 -6.10 12.78 36.95
C LYS A 117 -4.87 12.37 36.15
N LYS A 118 -4.18 11.35 36.64
CA LYS A 118 -3.09 10.70 35.89
C LYS A 118 -3.62 10.01 34.62
N PHE A 119 -2.79 9.97 33.59
CA PHE A 119 -3.10 9.38 32.29
C PHE A 119 -2.03 8.37 31.90
N TYR A 120 -2.43 7.13 31.62
CA TYR A 120 -1.51 5.99 31.45
C TYR A 120 -1.61 5.32 30.07
N GLU A 121 -2.54 5.76 29.21
CA GLU A 121 -2.67 5.19 27.87
C GLU A 121 -1.44 5.56 27.02
N LYS A 122 -0.85 4.57 26.34
CA LYS A 122 0.27 4.82 25.42
C LYS A 122 -0.21 5.52 24.14
N PRO A 123 0.59 6.42 23.55
CA PRO A 123 0.25 7.01 22.27
C PRO A 123 0.20 5.93 21.18
N PRO A 124 -0.61 6.11 20.13
CA PRO A 124 -0.54 5.24 18.97
C PRO A 124 0.81 5.40 18.29
N ASN A 125 1.34 4.32 17.72
CA ASN A 125 2.55 4.31 16.90
C ASN A 125 2.20 3.97 15.45
N LEU A 126 3.07 4.35 14.52
CA LEU A 126 3.03 3.80 13.16
C LEU A 126 3.58 2.36 13.18
N PRO A 127 3.12 1.50 12.25
CA PRO A 127 3.60 0.12 12.19
C PRO A 127 5.07 0.05 11.77
N GLU A 128 5.86 -0.74 12.50
CA GLU A 128 7.23 -1.11 12.11
C GLU A 128 7.23 -2.30 11.11
N GLU A 129 6.18 -3.12 11.16
CA GLU A 129 5.94 -4.23 10.25
C GLU A 129 4.51 -4.17 9.70
N ILE A 130 4.33 -4.59 8.45
CA ILE A 130 3.01 -4.66 7.82
C ILE A 130 2.86 -5.94 7.00
N SER A 131 1.65 -6.49 7.02
CA SER A 131 1.27 -7.67 6.26
C SER A 131 0.01 -7.37 5.46
N SER A 132 0.21 -6.84 4.28
CA SER A 132 -0.81 -6.58 3.28
C SER A 132 -0.64 -7.46 2.05
N PHE A 133 -1.77 -7.76 1.42
CA PHE A 133 -1.84 -8.52 0.18
C PHE A 133 -2.22 -7.58 -0.97
N PRO A 134 -1.42 -7.50 -2.04
CA PRO A 134 -1.65 -6.55 -3.11
C PRO A 134 -2.88 -6.89 -3.96
N VAL A 135 -3.46 -5.85 -4.57
CA VAL A 135 -4.53 -6.00 -5.56
C VAL A 135 -3.94 -6.19 -6.96
N PHE A 136 -4.26 -7.32 -7.60
CA PHE A 136 -3.87 -7.59 -8.98
C PHE A 136 -4.94 -7.07 -9.94
N TYR A 137 -4.81 -5.82 -10.37
CA TYR A 137 -5.75 -5.19 -11.31
C TYR A 137 -5.80 -5.90 -12.66
N ARG A 138 -7.01 -5.97 -13.24
CA ARG A 138 -7.26 -6.56 -14.56
C ARG A 138 -6.37 -5.92 -15.63
N LYS A 139 -5.94 -6.72 -16.61
CA LYS A 139 -5.08 -6.39 -17.76
C LYS A 139 -3.59 -6.30 -17.39
N GLU A 140 -3.23 -5.39 -16.49
CA GLU A 140 -1.82 -5.09 -16.19
C GLU A 140 -1.19 -6.02 -15.15
N MET A 141 -2.01 -6.66 -14.31
CA MET A 141 -1.53 -7.54 -13.24
C MET A 141 -2.28 -8.87 -13.16
N PHE A 142 -3.51 -8.93 -13.66
CA PHE A 142 -4.32 -10.13 -13.75
C PHE A 142 -4.96 -10.26 -15.14
N GLN A 143 -4.81 -11.42 -15.76
CA GLN A 143 -5.39 -11.74 -17.06
C GLN A 143 -6.06 -13.11 -17.00
N LYS A 144 -7.37 -13.18 -17.23
CA LYS A 144 -8.06 -14.46 -17.40
C LYS A 144 -7.67 -15.05 -18.76
N VAL A 145 -7.24 -16.31 -18.79
CA VAL A 145 -6.90 -17.03 -20.03
C VAL A 145 -8.10 -17.86 -20.48
N SER A 146 -8.62 -18.70 -19.58
CA SER A 146 -9.81 -19.53 -19.79
C SER A 146 -10.50 -19.78 -18.44
N ASP A 147 -11.56 -20.57 -18.41
CA ASP A 147 -12.16 -21.00 -17.15
C ASP A 147 -11.17 -21.89 -16.38
N GLY A 148 -10.83 -21.45 -15.17
CA GLY A 148 -9.89 -22.13 -14.29
C GLY A 148 -8.42 -21.77 -14.51
N VAL A 149 -8.08 -20.92 -15.50
CA VAL A 149 -6.71 -20.51 -15.80
C VAL A 149 -6.58 -18.99 -15.94
N ALA A 150 -5.60 -18.40 -15.25
CA ALA A 150 -5.27 -16.98 -15.36
C ALA A 150 -3.75 -16.75 -15.31
N LYS A 151 -3.30 -15.58 -15.75
CA LYS A 151 -1.94 -15.10 -15.55
C LYS A 151 -1.94 -13.98 -14.53
N ILE A 152 -0.94 -13.99 -13.65
CA ILE A 152 -0.71 -12.95 -12.65
C ILE A 152 0.72 -12.41 -12.76
N LYS A 153 0.90 -11.11 -12.54
CA LYS A 153 2.21 -10.47 -12.53
C LYS A 153 2.81 -10.49 -11.14
N ILE A 154 3.81 -11.34 -10.92
CA ILE A 154 4.45 -11.54 -9.62
C ILE A 154 5.93 -11.18 -9.66
N PHE A 155 6.50 -10.90 -8.50
CA PHE A 155 7.94 -10.88 -8.31
C PHE A 155 8.42 -12.29 -8.01
N TYR A 156 9.28 -12.82 -8.89
CA TYR A 156 9.85 -14.16 -8.78
C TYR A 156 11.27 -14.15 -9.32
N LYS A 157 12.23 -14.75 -8.59
CA LYS A 157 13.65 -14.82 -8.99
C LYS A 157 14.22 -13.44 -9.35
N LYS A 158 13.96 -12.45 -8.51
CA LYS A 158 14.43 -11.04 -8.64
C LYS A 158 13.86 -10.26 -9.83
N GLU A 159 12.81 -10.75 -10.47
CA GLU A 159 12.20 -10.08 -11.61
C GLU A 159 10.67 -10.11 -11.56
N TRP A 160 10.05 -9.11 -12.19
CA TRP A 160 8.60 -9.06 -12.38
C TRP A 160 8.20 -9.86 -13.61
N ARG A 161 7.46 -10.95 -13.41
CA ARG A 161 7.09 -11.91 -14.46
C ARG A 161 5.60 -12.23 -14.45
N TRP A 162 5.06 -12.53 -15.62
CA TRP A 162 3.73 -13.12 -15.75
C TRP A 162 3.84 -14.62 -15.53
N ILE A 163 3.08 -15.14 -14.57
CA ILE A 163 3.01 -16.58 -14.29
C ILE A 163 1.57 -17.03 -14.41
N GLU A 164 1.37 -18.18 -15.05
CA GLU A 164 0.08 -18.84 -15.15
C GLU A 164 -0.28 -19.52 -13.83
N ILE A 165 -1.56 -19.44 -13.48
CA ILE A 165 -2.14 -20.03 -12.28
C ILE A 165 -3.43 -20.76 -12.65
N ASN A 166 -3.65 -21.88 -11.96
CA ASN A 166 -4.92 -22.59 -11.98
C ASN A 166 -5.73 -22.19 -10.76
N TYR A 167 -7.04 -21.99 -10.93
CA TYR A 167 -7.97 -21.70 -9.86
C TYR A 167 -9.25 -22.52 -9.99
N LYS A 168 -9.89 -22.83 -8.86
CA LYS A 168 -11.15 -23.58 -8.82
C LYS A 168 -12.28 -22.72 -9.40
N THR A 169 -12.92 -23.20 -10.45
CA THR A 169 -14.13 -22.63 -11.07
C THR A 169 -15.39 -23.02 -10.32
#